data_AF-A0ABD7WWZ8-F1
#
_entry.id   AF-A0ABD7WWZ8-F1
#
_cell.length_a   1.000
_cell.length_b   1.000
_cell.length_c   1.000
_cell.angle_alpha   90.00
_cell.angle_beta   90.00
_cell.angle_gamma   90.00
#
_symmetry.space_group_name_H-M   'P 1'
#
loop_
_entity.id
_entity.type
_entity.pdbx_description
1 polymer ?
#
loop_
_entity_poly.entity_id
_entity_poly.type
_entity_poly.pdbx_seq_one_letter_code
_entity_poly.pdbx_strand_id
1 'polypeptide(L)'
;MNNSIRESIAKKVAWISVWSNIALTLGKVIVGWVGNSDAVFADGIHSAADVFASIIVLLVIRVANKPADDDHPYGHGKAEVIVSGIVGIILLLVSFYVVFEGVVGLFHPVESPNILAMWIAVISYIAKVLLYRYSLNVAKQHHSKAIEAIAFDHKADIVASIAAAIGVLLSIIGDKMDVQLLLYGDKIASIFVAYLIFNIARQMMGESFQILMEGNIDEELLKELEESIYEFEDVKRIDRVRAREHGHYILVDVRISIDHFKTIKEGHDLGREIKATLMKKHDNIQEVLIHLNPYYPD
;
A
#
# COMPACT_ATOMS: atom_id res chain seq x y z
N MET A 1 25.95 13.49 -5.96
CA MET A 1 25.34 14.03 -4.72
C MET A 1 25.34 12.91 -3.69
N ASN A 2 25.84 13.15 -2.48
CA ASN A 2 26.10 12.10 -1.49
C ASN A 2 24.79 11.40 -1.09
N ASN A 3 24.74 10.06 -1.04
CA ASN A 3 23.52 9.30 -0.73
C ASN A 3 22.91 9.71 0.63
N SER A 4 23.76 10.12 1.59
CA SER A 4 23.35 10.65 2.89
C SER A 4 22.51 11.94 2.81
N ILE A 5 22.75 12.81 1.83
CA ILE A 5 21.98 14.04 1.65
C ILE A 5 20.59 13.71 1.08
N ARG A 6 20.51 12.78 0.13
CA ARG A 6 19.22 12.31 -0.41
C ARG A 6 18.37 11.63 0.68
N GLU A 7 19.00 10.79 1.50
CA GLU A 7 18.33 10.09 2.59
C GLU A 7 17.79 11.06 3.66
N SER A 8 18.58 12.05 4.06
CA SER A 8 18.14 13.08 5.02
C SER A 8 16.98 13.93 4.49
N ILE A 9 16.99 14.28 3.19
CA ILE A 9 15.89 14.99 2.54
C ILE A 9 14.63 14.12 2.49
N ALA A 10 14.76 12.85 2.11
CA ALA A 10 13.63 11.91 2.07
C ALA A 10 12.99 11.74 3.47
N LYS A 11 13.81 11.56 4.51
CA LYS A 11 13.34 11.50 5.90
C LYS A 11 12.62 12.79 6.31
N LYS A 12 13.14 13.95 5.93
CA LYS A 12 12.49 15.24 6.23
C LYS A 12 11.11 15.35 5.57
N VAL A 13 10.99 14.99 4.29
CA VAL A 13 9.69 15.00 3.59
C VAL A 13 8.72 14.02 4.20
N ALA A 14 9.17 12.80 4.52
CA ALA A 14 8.36 11.79 5.19
C ALA A 14 7.82 12.28 6.55
N TRP A 15 8.66 12.91 7.38
CA TRP A 15 8.21 13.46 8.66
C TRP A 15 7.20 14.60 8.51
N ILE A 16 7.40 15.51 7.55
CA ILE A 16 6.44 16.57 7.25
C ILE A 16 5.10 15.97 6.83
N SER A 17 5.13 14.95 5.98
CA SER A 17 3.95 14.22 5.51
C SER A 17 3.19 13.56 6.68
N VAL A 18 3.89 12.80 7.53
CA VAL A 18 3.30 12.11 8.69
C VAL A 18 2.63 13.10 9.64
N TRP A 19 3.34 14.15 10.07
CA TRP A 19 2.79 15.12 11.04
C TRP A 19 1.62 15.91 10.46
N SER A 20 1.69 16.25 9.16
CA SER A 20 0.61 16.95 8.47
C SER A 20 -0.61 16.05 8.31
N ASN A 21 -0.42 14.77 7.96
CA ASN A 21 -1.51 13.79 7.86
C ASN A 21 -2.18 13.56 9.21
N ILE A 22 -1.43 13.42 10.30
CA ILE A 22 -2.00 13.29 11.65
C ILE A 22 -2.85 14.52 12.01
N ALA A 23 -2.32 15.73 11.80
CA ALA A 23 -3.03 16.96 12.13
C ALA A 23 -4.31 17.14 11.30
N LEU A 24 -4.23 16.90 9.99
CA LEU A 24 -5.39 16.97 9.09
C LEU A 24 -6.44 15.92 9.42
N THR A 25 -6.02 14.68 9.69
CA THR A 25 -6.91 13.59 10.08
C THR A 25 -7.70 13.93 11.33
N LEU A 26 -7.03 14.36 12.40
CA LEU A 26 -7.69 14.75 13.64
C LEU A 26 -8.65 15.91 13.41
N GLY A 27 -8.24 16.92 12.64
CA GLY A 27 -9.09 18.05 12.28
C GLY A 27 -10.35 17.63 11.55
N LYS A 28 -10.23 16.81 10.50
CA LYS A 28 -11.36 16.31 9.70
C LYS A 28 -12.31 15.46 10.54
N VAL A 29 -11.80 14.52 11.34
CA VAL A 29 -12.66 13.63 12.15
C VAL A 29 -13.42 14.43 13.21
N ILE A 30 -12.74 15.31 13.95
CA ILE A 30 -13.38 16.11 15.01
C ILE A 30 -14.38 17.11 14.42
N VAL A 31 -13.97 17.88 13.41
CA VAL A 31 -14.82 18.91 12.81
C VAL A 31 -15.92 18.32 11.94
N GLY A 32 -15.68 17.19 11.27
CA GLY A 32 -16.71 16.45 10.54
C GLY A 32 -17.81 15.96 11.47
N TRP A 33 -17.43 15.40 12.63
CA TRP A 33 -18.39 14.97 13.64
C TRP A 33 -19.15 16.13 14.28
N VAL A 34 -18.44 17.15 14.80
CA VAL A 34 -19.08 18.33 15.44
C VAL A 34 -19.87 19.17 14.43
N GLY A 35 -19.43 19.19 13.18
CA GLY A 35 -20.04 19.94 12.09
C GLY A 35 -21.16 19.20 11.35
N ASN A 36 -21.53 17.99 11.78
CA ASN A 36 -22.54 17.13 11.13
C ASN A 36 -22.30 16.97 9.62
N SER A 37 -21.04 16.74 9.21
CA SER A 37 -20.68 16.41 7.83
C SER A 37 -20.18 14.98 7.75
N ASP A 38 -20.97 14.14 7.09
CA ASP A 38 -20.59 12.75 6.82
C ASP A 38 -19.44 12.72 5.83
N ALA A 39 -19.40 13.63 4.85
CA ALA A 39 -18.36 13.63 3.83
C ALA A 39 -16.98 13.96 4.41
N VAL A 40 -16.92 14.98 5.29
CA VAL A 40 -15.68 15.37 5.97
C VAL A 40 -15.26 14.32 6.99
N PHE A 41 -16.23 13.72 7.69
CA PHE A 41 -15.94 12.61 8.59
C PHE A 41 -15.36 11.42 7.82
N ALA A 42 -15.98 11.02 6.71
CA ALA A 42 -15.50 9.93 5.85
C ALA A 42 -14.10 10.22 5.28
N ASP A 43 -13.84 11.45 4.81
CA ASP A 43 -12.51 11.87 4.35
C ASP A 43 -11.48 11.88 5.51
N GLY A 44 -11.93 12.18 6.73
CA GLY A 44 -11.12 12.03 7.94
C GLY A 44 -10.76 10.58 8.23
N ILE A 45 -11.73 9.66 8.12
CA ILE A 45 -11.51 8.22 8.30
C ILE A 45 -10.62 7.64 7.20
N HIS A 46 -10.77 8.10 5.96
CA HIS A 46 -9.87 7.76 4.86
C HIS A 46 -8.42 8.15 5.19
N SER A 47 -8.17 9.41 5.55
CA SER A 47 -6.82 9.83 5.95
C SER A 47 -6.32 9.14 7.24
N ALA A 48 -7.22 8.74 8.15
CA ALA A 48 -6.87 7.95 9.33
C ALA A 48 -6.38 6.55 8.97
N ALA A 49 -6.96 5.93 7.94
CA ALA A 49 -6.54 4.62 7.44
C ALA A 49 -5.07 4.64 7.02
N ASP A 50 -4.65 5.66 6.28
CA ASP A 50 -3.28 5.80 5.77
C ASP A 50 -2.27 6.04 6.90
N VAL A 51 -2.63 6.89 7.87
CA VAL A 51 -1.84 7.11 9.08
C VAL A 51 -1.72 5.81 9.89
N PHE A 52 -2.83 5.09 10.05
CA PHE A 52 -2.85 3.86 10.82
C PHE A 52 -2.03 2.75 10.16
N ALA A 53 -2.11 2.59 8.84
CA ALA A 53 -1.27 1.67 8.08
C ALA A 53 0.22 1.97 8.30
N SER A 54 0.60 3.24 8.23
CA SER A 54 1.98 3.69 8.47
C SER A 54 2.47 3.37 9.89
N ILE A 55 1.63 3.59 10.91
CA ILE A 55 1.97 3.29 12.31
C ILE A 55 2.09 1.78 12.53
N ILE A 56 1.18 1.00 11.97
CA ILE A 56 1.18 -0.45 12.10
C ILE A 56 2.44 -1.07 11.52
N VAL A 57 2.88 -0.62 10.34
CA VAL A 57 4.14 -1.07 9.76
C VAL A 57 5.27 -0.83 10.76
N LEU A 58 5.35 0.36 11.36
CA LEU A 58 6.39 0.67 12.35
C LEU A 58 6.33 -0.18 13.64
N LEU A 59 5.13 -0.61 14.06
CA LEU A 59 4.97 -1.44 15.25
C LEU A 59 5.30 -2.91 14.96
N VAL A 60 4.86 -3.40 13.80
CA VAL A 60 4.97 -4.82 13.42
C VAL A 60 6.35 -5.15 12.84
N ILE A 61 7.07 -4.17 12.28
CA ILE A 61 8.37 -4.40 11.62
C ILE A 61 9.39 -5.08 12.54
N ARG A 62 9.36 -4.82 13.84
CA ARG A 62 10.26 -5.51 14.80
C ARG A 62 9.97 -7.01 14.88
N VAL A 63 8.70 -7.38 14.82
CA VAL A 63 8.26 -8.78 14.81
C VAL A 63 8.54 -9.38 13.43
N ALA A 64 8.18 -8.69 12.35
CA ALA A 64 8.37 -9.17 10.98
C ALA A 64 9.85 -9.39 10.62
N ASN A 65 10.76 -8.58 11.16
CA ASN A 65 12.21 -8.70 10.93
C ASN A 65 12.89 -9.68 11.89
N LYS A 66 12.14 -10.36 12.76
CA LYS A 66 12.72 -11.40 13.60
C LYS A 66 13.18 -12.55 12.69
N PRO A 67 14.45 -12.99 12.79
CA PRO A 67 14.97 -14.07 11.96
C PRO A 67 14.22 -15.38 12.20
N ALA A 68 14.48 -16.38 11.36
CA ALA A 68 13.98 -17.73 11.57
C ALA A 68 14.38 -18.29 12.94
N ASP A 69 13.43 -18.99 13.56
CA ASP A 69 13.63 -19.74 14.81
C ASP A 69 12.96 -21.12 14.72
N ASP A 70 13.04 -21.91 15.78
CA ASP A 70 12.55 -23.30 15.78
C ASP A 70 11.03 -23.39 15.55
N ASP A 71 10.27 -22.39 16.03
CA ASP A 71 8.81 -22.31 15.83
C ASP A 71 8.44 -21.75 14.45
N HIS A 72 9.31 -20.91 13.87
CA HIS A 72 9.12 -20.26 12.57
C HIS A 72 10.37 -20.43 11.67
N PRO A 73 10.54 -21.60 11.02
CA PRO A 73 11.75 -21.92 10.25
C PRO A 73 12.00 -21.00 9.03
N TYR A 74 10.97 -20.32 8.54
CA TYR A 74 11.06 -19.37 7.43
C TYR A 74 11.10 -17.91 7.87
N GLY A 75 11.13 -17.63 9.18
CA GLY A 75 11.07 -16.30 9.76
C GLY A 75 9.65 -15.80 10.05
N HIS A 76 9.57 -14.55 10.49
CA HIS A 76 8.33 -13.94 10.98
C HIS A 76 7.71 -12.94 10.00
N GLY A 77 8.21 -12.87 8.75
CA GLY A 77 7.80 -11.85 7.78
C GLY A 77 6.29 -11.81 7.51
N LYS A 78 5.59 -12.96 7.56
CA LYS A 78 4.12 -13.02 7.44
C LYS A 78 3.35 -12.24 8.51
N ALA A 79 3.98 -11.86 9.64
CA ALA A 79 3.35 -11.01 10.65
C ALA A 79 2.88 -9.68 10.07
N GLU A 80 3.65 -9.07 9.18
CA GLU A 80 3.28 -7.83 8.49
C GLU A 80 2.01 -8.02 7.64
N VAL A 81 1.99 -9.10 6.85
CA VAL A 81 0.87 -9.47 5.96
C VAL A 81 -0.42 -9.70 6.76
N ILE A 82 -0.33 -10.42 7.88
CA ILE A 82 -1.49 -10.69 8.74
C ILE A 82 -2.08 -9.39 9.27
N VAL A 83 -1.24 -8.48 9.75
CA VAL A 83 -1.73 -7.22 10.33
C VAL A 83 -2.30 -6.31 9.23
N SER A 84 -1.66 -6.22 8.07
CA SER A 84 -2.22 -5.52 6.90
C SER A 84 -3.60 -6.07 6.50
N GLY A 85 -3.78 -7.39 6.53
CA GLY A 85 -5.07 -8.03 6.28
C GLY A 85 -6.13 -7.66 7.32
N ILE A 86 -5.78 -7.63 8.61
CA ILE A 86 -6.68 -7.20 9.70
C ILE A 86 -7.11 -5.75 9.51
N VAL A 87 -6.18 -4.85 9.15
CA VAL A 87 -6.49 -3.45 8.84
C VAL A 87 -7.45 -3.35 7.67
N GLY A 88 -7.17 -4.11 6.59
CA GLY A 88 -8.07 -4.20 5.43
C GLY A 88 -9.50 -4.60 5.83
N ILE A 89 -9.66 -5.58 6.72
CA ILE A 89 -10.98 -6.00 7.23
C ILE A 89 -11.66 -4.87 8.01
N ILE A 90 -10.93 -4.16 8.88
CA ILE A 90 -11.49 -3.03 9.65
C ILE A 90 -11.97 -1.93 8.70
N LEU A 91 -11.15 -1.56 7.70
CA LEU A 91 -11.49 -0.56 6.70
C LEU A 91 -12.69 -0.99 5.85
N LEU A 92 -12.80 -2.28 5.54
CA LEU A 92 -13.96 -2.82 4.83
C LEU A 92 -15.24 -2.61 5.64
N LEU A 93 -15.24 -2.97 6.93
CA LEU A 93 -16.38 -2.77 7.82
C LEU A 93 -16.75 -1.29 7.95
N VAL A 94 -15.75 -0.43 8.11
CA VAL A 94 -15.92 1.02 8.17
C VAL A 94 -16.52 1.56 6.86
N SER A 95 -16.04 1.10 5.70
CA SER A 95 -16.58 1.54 4.41
C SER A 95 -18.06 1.15 4.26
N PHE A 96 -18.45 -0.05 4.68
CA PHE A 96 -19.86 -0.47 4.66
C PHE A 96 -20.70 0.32 5.64
N TYR A 97 -20.18 0.63 6.82
CA TYR A 97 -20.86 1.48 7.79
C TYR A 97 -21.14 2.88 7.21
N VAL A 98 -20.14 3.53 6.61
CA VAL A 98 -20.31 4.86 6.02
C VAL A 98 -21.29 4.84 4.83
N VAL A 99 -21.25 3.81 3.98
CA VAL A 99 -22.24 3.64 2.91
C VAL A 99 -23.64 3.45 3.49
N PHE A 100 -23.79 2.62 4.53
CA PHE A 100 -25.09 2.38 5.17
C PHE A 100 -25.67 3.67 5.75
N GLU A 101 -24.90 4.42 6.54
CA GLU A 101 -25.32 5.72 7.10
C GLU A 101 -25.64 6.72 5.98
N GLY A 102 -24.81 6.78 4.94
CA GLY A 102 -25.03 7.64 3.79
C GLY A 102 -26.37 7.33 3.10
N VAL A 103 -26.65 6.05 2.83
CA VAL A 103 -27.89 5.60 2.16
C VAL A 103 -29.12 5.80 3.05
N VAL A 104 -29.06 5.42 4.32
CA VAL A 104 -30.17 5.63 5.27
C VAL A 104 -30.45 7.13 5.44
N GLY A 105 -29.40 7.95 5.45
CA GLY A 105 -29.50 9.40 5.49
C GLY A 105 -30.21 10.01 4.28
N LEU A 106 -30.20 9.38 3.11
CA LEU A 106 -30.96 9.84 1.93
C LEU A 106 -32.48 9.71 2.12
N PHE A 107 -32.94 8.86 3.04
CA PHE A 107 -34.37 8.63 3.30
C PHE A 107 -34.92 9.43 4.48
N HIS A 108 -34.08 10.20 5.17
CA HIS A 108 -34.45 11.03 6.31
C HIS A 108 -34.29 12.53 5.98
N PRO A 109 -34.93 13.44 6.73
CA PRO A 109 -34.68 14.87 6.59
C PRO A 109 -33.17 15.16 6.74
N VAL A 110 -32.58 15.76 5.72
CA VAL A 110 -31.15 16.09 5.72
C VAL A 110 -30.97 17.49 6.31
N GLU A 111 -30.11 17.59 7.31
CA GLU A 111 -29.65 18.88 7.82
C GLU A 111 -28.37 19.28 7.12
N SER A 112 -28.23 20.56 6.79
CA SER A 112 -26.99 21.05 6.21
C SER A 112 -25.85 20.99 7.24
N PRO A 113 -24.64 20.57 6.82
CA PRO A 113 -23.47 20.67 7.67
C PRO A 113 -23.18 22.12 8.09
N ASN A 114 -22.52 22.25 9.23
CA ASN A 114 -22.05 23.53 9.74
C ASN A 114 -20.98 24.13 8.82
N ILE A 115 -20.91 25.46 8.72
CA ILE A 115 -19.86 26.17 7.98
C ILE A 115 -18.44 25.81 8.43
N LEU A 116 -18.26 25.33 9.66
CA LEU A 116 -16.98 24.79 10.14
C LEU A 116 -16.52 23.58 9.31
N ALA A 117 -17.44 22.70 8.91
CA ALA A 117 -17.14 21.54 8.07
C ALA A 117 -16.62 21.97 6.68
N MET A 118 -17.17 23.05 6.13
CA MET A 118 -16.66 23.64 4.89
C MET A 118 -15.21 24.11 5.04
N TRP A 119 -14.92 24.88 6.10
CA TRP A 119 -13.59 25.44 6.29
C TRP A 119 -12.54 24.34 6.43
N ILE A 120 -12.81 23.29 7.22
CA ILE A 120 -11.85 22.19 7.36
C ILE A 120 -11.68 21.40 6.05
N ALA A 121 -12.74 21.21 5.26
CA ALA A 121 -12.67 20.51 3.98
C ALA A 121 -11.79 21.27 2.98
N VAL A 122 -12.01 22.58 2.86
CA VAL A 122 -11.21 23.46 1.99
C VAL A 122 -9.76 23.55 2.45
N ILE A 123 -9.52 23.73 3.75
CA ILE A 123 -8.17 23.76 4.32
C ILE A 123 -7.45 22.43 4.05
N SER A 124 -8.14 21.31 4.23
CA SER A 124 -7.58 19.97 3.99
C SER A 124 -7.21 19.76 2.52
N TYR A 125 -8.12 20.12 1.61
CA TYR A 125 -7.86 20.06 0.17
C TYR A 125 -6.63 20.91 -0.21
N ILE A 126 -6.58 22.18 0.24
CA ILE A 126 -5.44 23.06 -0.05
C ILE A 126 -4.15 22.49 0.53
N ALA A 127 -4.17 22.01 1.77
CA ALA A 127 -3.00 21.43 2.43
C ALA A 127 -2.49 20.20 1.67
N LYS A 128 -3.36 19.27 1.25
CA LYS A 128 -2.96 18.10 0.46
C LYS A 128 -2.40 18.49 -0.92
N VAL A 129 -2.97 19.50 -1.59
CA VAL A 129 -2.42 20.04 -2.85
C VAL A 129 -1.02 20.63 -2.65
N LEU A 130 -0.80 21.36 -1.55
CA LEU A 130 0.52 21.92 -1.22
C LEU A 130 1.54 20.82 -0.91
N LEU A 131 1.16 19.82 -0.11
CA LEU A 131 2.00 18.67 0.22
C LEU A 131 2.36 17.84 -1.02
N TYR A 132 1.39 17.61 -1.91
CA TYR A 132 1.62 16.95 -3.19
C TYR A 132 2.64 17.71 -4.04
N ARG A 133 2.42 19.01 -4.26
CA ARG A 133 3.32 19.84 -5.08
C ARG A 133 4.71 19.93 -4.47
N TYR A 134 4.80 20.10 -3.16
CA TYR A 134 6.07 20.14 -2.45
C TYR A 134 6.83 18.82 -2.62
N SER A 135 6.18 17.70 -2.29
CA SER A 135 6.80 16.36 -2.35
C SER A 135 7.20 16.00 -3.78
N LEU A 136 6.35 16.27 -4.77
CA LEU A 136 6.65 15.99 -6.18
C LEU A 136 7.83 16.83 -6.70
N ASN A 137 7.91 18.10 -6.32
CA ASN A 137 9.02 18.96 -6.70
C ASN A 137 10.34 18.45 -6.10
N VAL A 138 10.34 18.08 -4.82
CA VAL A 138 11.52 17.51 -4.14
C VAL A 138 11.89 16.15 -4.74
N ALA A 139 10.91 15.29 -5.03
CA ALA A 139 11.12 13.99 -5.67
C ALA A 139 11.83 14.13 -7.01
N LYS A 140 11.37 15.06 -7.86
CA LYS A 140 11.97 15.35 -9.17
C LYS A 140 13.36 15.95 -9.07
N GLN A 141 13.58 16.90 -8.15
CA GLN A 141 14.88 17.54 -7.95
C GLN A 141 15.96 16.54 -7.47
N HIS A 142 15.57 15.53 -6.70
CA HIS A 142 16.50 14.57 -6.11
C HIS A 142 16.46 13.17 -6.74
N HIS A 143 15.62 12.97 -7.77
CA HIS A 143 15.37 11.68 -8.43
C HIS A 143 15.05 10.56 -7.42
N SER A 144 14.16 10.84 -6.47
CA SER A 144 13.80 9.91 -5.39
C SER A 144 12.43 9.30 -5.63
N LYS A 145 12.41 8.01 -5.99
CA LYS A 145 11.17 7.22 -6.11
C LYS A 145 10.40 7.14 -4.79
N ALA A 146 11.10 7.10 -3.66
CA ALA A 146 10.46 7.07 -2.34
C ALA A 146 9.66 8.35 -2.04
N ILE A 147 10.21 9.52 -2.36
CA ILE A 147 9.49 10.80 -2.20
C ILE A 147 8.37 10.93 -3.23
N GLU A 148 8.56 10.38 -4.44
CA GLU A 148 7.53 10.32 -5.46
C GLU A 148 6.32 9.49 -5.02
N ALA A 149 6.53 8.35 -4.35
CA ALA A 149 5.46 7.56 -3.74
C ALA A 149 4.67 8.38 -2.71
N ILE A 150 5.34 9.09 -1.80
CA ILE A 150 4.69 10.01 -0.84
C ILE A 150 3.88 11.09 -1.56
N ALA A 151 4.37 11.62 -2.69
CA ALA A 151 3.62 12.59 -3.46
C ALA A 151 2.35 11.96 -4.06
N PHE A 152 2.43 10.76 -4.63
CA PHE A 152 1.26 10.09 -5.19
C PHE A 152 0.24 9.66 -4.15
N ASP A 153 0.68 9.32 -2.94
CA ASP A 153 -0.19 9.13 -1.78
C ASP A 153 -1.02 10.39 -1.49
N HIS A 154 -0.37 11.56 -1.37
CA HIS A 154 -1.07 12.83 -1.26
C HIS A 154 -2.00 13.13 -2.42
N LYS A 155 -1.70 12.66 -3.64
CA LYS A 155 -2.60 12.83 -4.79
C LYS A 155 -3.87 11.99 -4.65
N ALA A 156 -3.79 10.78 -4.11
CA ALA A 156 -4.96 9.95 -3.83
C ALA A 156 -5.87 10.63 -2.80
N ASP A 157 -5.29 11.13 -1.71
CA ASP A 157 -6.00 11.90 -0.68
C ASP A 157 -6.73 13.13 -1.22
N ILE A 158 -6.13 13.85 -2.18
CA ILE A 158 -6.77 15.04 -2.79
C ILE A 158 -8.13 14.69 -3.38
N VAL A 159 -8.29 13.49 -3.93
CA VAL A 159 -9.56 13.03 -4.54
C VAL A 159 -10.65 12.88 -3.48
N ALA A 160 -10.33 12.34 -2.31
CA ALA A 160 -11.29 12.26 -1.20
C ALA A 160 -11.62 13.65 -0.64
N SER A 161 -10.60 14.49 -0.44
CA SER A 161 -10.77 15.82 0.16
C SER A 161 -11.52 16.79 -0.76
N ILE A 162 -11.32 16.73 -2.09
CA ILE A 162 -12.10 17.55 -3.02
C ILE A 162 -13.55 17.08 -3.10
N ALA A 163 -13.81 15.78 -3.08
CA ALA A 163 -15.16 15.24 -3.07
C ALA A 163 -15.92 15.70 -1.82
N ALA A 164 -15.30 15.62 -0.65
CA ALA A 164 -15.88 16.12 0.60
C ALA A 164 -16.14 17.63 0.56
N ALA A 165 -15.17 18.43 0.10
CA ALA A 165 -15.33 19.89 0.00
C ALA A 165 -16.48 20.28 -0.94
N ILE A 166 -16.59 19.63 -2.10
CA ILE A 166 -17.69 19.87 -3.04
C ILE A 166 -19.03 19.43 -2.44
N GLY A 167 -19.09 18.27 -1.78
CA GLY A 167 -20.31 17.77 -1.15
C GLY A 167 -20.86 18.72 -0.09
N VAL A 168 -20.00 19.18 0.82
CA VAL A 168 -20.37 20.17 1.85
C VAL A 168 -20.79 21.49 1.21
N LEU A 169 -20.10 21.95 0.16
CA LEU A 169 -20.46 23.18 -0.56
C LEU A 169 -21.83 23.12 -1.18
N LEU A 170 -22.13 22.01 -1.87
CA LEU A 170 -23.45 21.80 -2.45
C LEU A 170 -24.51 21.78 -1.36
N SER A 171 -24.27 21.08 -0.25
CA SER A 171 -25.24 21.04 0.86
C SER A 171 -25.55 22.43 1.43
N ILE A 172 -24.53 23.24 1.70
CA ILE A 172 -24.70 24.60 2.26
C ILE A 172 -25.38 25.54 1.26
N ILE A 173 -25.09 25.42 -0.04
CA ILE A 173 -25.77 26.20 -1.08
C ILE A 173 -27.23 25.76 -1.19
N GLY A 174 -27.50 24.45 -1.14
CA GLY A 174 -28.84 23.88 -1.18
C GLY A 174 -29.72 24.40 -0.05
N ASP A 175 -29.18 24.47 1.16
CA ASP A 175 -29.86 25.04 2.34
C ASP A 175 -30.19 26.53 2.15
N LYS A 176 -29.21 27.33 1.70
CA LYS A 176 -29.40 28.79 1.50
C LYS A 176 -30.33 29.14 0.35
N MET A 177 -30.38 28.31 -0.69
CA MET A 177 -31.17 28.54 -1.91
C MET A 177 -32.50 27.78 -1.90
N ASP A 178 -32.82 27.04 -0.84
CA ASP A 178 -33.99 26.16 -0.71
C ASP A 178 -34.09 25.13 -1.85
N VAL A 179 -32.93 24.63 -2.32
CA VAL A 179 -32.84 23.61 -3.38
C VAL A 179 -32.58 22.25 -2.75
N GLN A 180 -33.65 21.47 -2.55
CA GLN A 180 -33.61 20.17 -1.89
C GLN A 180 -32.60 19.19 -2.50
N LEU A 181 -32.41 19.20 -3.82
CA LEU A 181 -31.46 18.30 -4.50
C LEU A 181 -30.01 18.51 -4.03
N LEU A 182 -29.62 19.77 -3.80
CA LEU A 182 -28.25 20.12 -3.42
C LEU A 182 -27.95 19.79 -1.96
N LEU A 183 -28.97 19.74 -1.10
CA LEU A 183 -28.87 19.42 0.32
C LEU A 183 -28.30 18.01 0.56
N TYR A 184 -28.51 17.08 -0.37
CA TYR A 184 -27.94 15.72 -0.31
C TYR A 184 -26.46 15.64 -0.73
N GLY A 185 -25.83 16.77 -1.11
CA GLY A 185 -24.45 16.81 -1.60
C GLY A 185 -23.44 16.17 -0.65
N ASP A 186 -23.58 16.42 0.66
CA ASP A 186 -22.70 15.85 1.68
C ASP A 186 -22.84 14.32 1.79
N LYS A 187 -24.08 13.80 1.80
CA LYS A 187 -24.34 12.35 1.82
C LYS A 187 -23.84 11.64 0.57
N ILE A 188 -23.99 12.24 -0.61
CA ILE A 188 -23.47 11.66 -1.86
C ILE A 188 -21.93 11.65 -1.84
N ALA A 189 -21.30 12.72 -1.37
CA ALA A 189 -19.86 12.78 -1.22
C ALA A 189 -19.33 11.77 -0.19
N SER A 190 -20.02 11.55 0.92
CA SER A 190 -19.63 10.55 1.92
C SER A 190 -19.67 9.13 1.36
N ILE A 191 -20.69 8.78 0.58
CA ILE A 191 -20.77 7.49 -0.13
C ILE A 191 -19.62 7.35 -1.13
N PHE A 192 -19.30 8.41 -1.87
CA PHE A 192 -18.16 8.39 -2.80
C PHE A 192 -16.83 8.18 -2.08
N VAL A 193 -16.58 8.87 -0.96
CA VAL A 193 -15.36 8.68 -0.16
C VAL A 193 -15.34 7.27 0.45
N ALA A 194 -16.48 6.75 0.91
CA ALA A 194 -16.57 5.38 1.39
C ALA A 194 -16.19 4.35 0.32
N TYR A 195 -16.55 4.59 -0.95
CA TYR A 195 -16.08 3.77 -2.07
C TYR A 195 -14.55 3.81 -2.25
N LEU A 196 -13.91 4.97 -2.02
CA LEU A 196 -12.44 5.05 -2.03
C LEU A 196 -11.83 4.21 -0.89
N ILE A 197 -12.39 4.29 0.32
CA ILE A 197 -11.97 3.46 1.46
C ILE A 197 -12.15 1.97 1.15
N PHE A 198 -13.28 1.59 0.54
CA PHE A 198 -13.55 0.21 0.12
C PHE A 198 -12.48 -0.31 -0.85
N ASN A 199 -12.04 0.49 -1.82
CA ASN A 199 -11.01 0.08 -2.77
C ASN A 199 -9.67 -0.18 -2.08
N ILE A 200 -9.27 0.67 -1.11
CA ILE A 200 -8.06 0.45 -0.30
C ILE A 200 -8.20 -0.84 0.50
N ALA A 201 -9.33 -1.02 1.19
CA ALA A 201 -9.60 -2.23 1.96
C ALA A 201 -9.52 -3.50 1.10
N ARG A 202 -10.15 -3.47 -0.08
CA ARG A 202 -10.12 -4.57 -1.05
C ARG A 202 -8.71 -4.88 -1.52
N GLN A 203 -7.91 -3.86 -1.84
CA GLN A 203 -6.54 -4.04 -2.28
C GLN A 203 -5.68 -4.67 -1.17
N MET A 204 -5.72 -4.10 0.03
CA MET A 204 -4.96 -4.62 1.18
C MET A 204 -5.33 -6.06 1.51
N MET A 205 -6.62 -6.40 1.47
CA MET A 205 -7.07 -7.77 1.69
C MET A 205 -6.63 -8.70 0.57
N GLY A 206 -6.73 -8.26 -0.70
CA GLY A 206 -6.31 -9.04 -1.86
C GLY A 206 -4.83 -9.40 -1.80
N GLU A 207 -3.96 -8.40 -1.58
CA GLU A 207 -2.52 -8.58 -1.39
C GLU A 207 -2.24 -9.52 -0.20
N SER A 208 -2.89 -9.27 0.94
CA SER A 208 -2.69 -10.10 2.13
C SER A 208 -3.09 -11.55 1.91
N PHE A 209 -4.25 -11.81 1.30
CA PHE A 209 -4.68 -13.18 1.00
C PHE A 209 -3.79 -13.84 -0.04
N GLN A 210 -3.35 -13.12 -1.09
CA GLN A 210 -2.45 -13.65 -2.09
C GLN A 210 -1.14 -14.12 -1.45
N ILE A 211 -0.52 -13.30 -0.60
CA ILE A 211 0.73 -13.66 0.08
C ILE A 211 0.51 -14.81 1.09
N LEU A 212 -0.59 -14.79 1.85
CA LEU A 212 -0.92 -15.87 2.80
C LEU A 212 -1.17 -17.21 2.11
N MET A 213 -1.75 -17.21 0.91
CA MET A 213 -1.97 -18.39 0.07
C MET A 213 -0.73 -18.81 -0.74
N GLU A 214 0.42 -18.17 -0.51
CA GLU A 214 1.67 -18.41 -1.23
C GLU A 214 1.53 -18.21 -2.75
N GLY A 215 0.79 -17.15 -3.12
CA GLY A 215 0.72 -16.66 -4.49
C GLY A 215 2.11 -16.38 -5.05
N ASN A 216 2.25 -16.57 -6.36
CA ASN A 216 3.50 -16.27 -7.05
C ASN A 216 3.74 -14.75 -7.06
N ILE A 217 5.01 -14.36 -7.14
CA ILE A 217 5.42 -12.97 -7.42
C ILE A 217 4.91 -12.52 -8.80
N ASP A 218 4.98 -11.21 -9.05
CA ASP A 218 4.66 -10.61 -10.34
C ASP A 218 5.37 -11.29 -11.51
N GLU A 219 4.67 -11.44 -12.63
CA GLU A 219 5.15 -12.15 -13.81
C GLU A 219 6.43 -11.53 -14.40
N GLU A 220 6.58 -10.21 -14.31
CA GLU A 220 7.78 -9.50 -14.76
C GLU A 220 9.01 -9.88 -13.92
N LEU A 221 8.87 -9.91 -12.60
CA LEU A 221 9.96 -10.30 -11.70
C LEU A 221 10.28 -11.79 -11.87
N LEU A 222 9.27 -12.65 -12.05
CA LEU A 222 9.47 -14.07 -12.33
C LEU A 222 10.27 -14.30 -13.62
N LYS A 223 9.95 -13.57 -14.69
CA LYS A 223 10.70 -13.60 -15.94
C LYS A 223 12.14 -13.13 -15.75
N GLU A 224 12.36 -12.07 -14.97
CA GLU A 224 13.71 -11.60 -14.67
C GLU A 224 14.55 -12.66 -13.93
N LEU A 225 13.93 -13.41 -13.01
CA LEU A 225 14.61 -14.54 -12.34
C LEU A 225 14.94 -15.65 -13.33
N GLU A 226 14.01 -16.02 -14.21
CA GLU A 226 14.25 -17.04 -15.24
C GLU A 226 15.37 -16.63 -16.19
N GLU A 227 15.38 -15.38 -16.67
CA GLU A 227 16.44 -14.83 -17.51
C GLU A 227 17.80 -14.92 -16.82
N SER A 228 17.89 -14.54 -15.55
CA SER A 228 19.14 -14.65 -14.78
C SER A 228 19.59 -16.08 -14.53
N ILE A 229 18.69 -17.05 -14.46
CA ILE A 229 19.05 -18.48 -14.38
C ILE A 229 19.55 -18.99 -15.74
N TYR A 230 18.98 -18.53 -16.85
CA TYR A 230 19.39 -18.91 -18.21
C TYR A 230 20.75 -18.34 -18.64
N GLU A 231 21.29 -17.35 -17.93
CA GLU A 231 22.66 -16.85 -18.15
C GLU A 231 23.75 -17.91 -17.87
N PHE A 232 23.42 -18.98 -17.13
CA PHE A 232 24.35 -20.05 -16.80
C PHE A 232 24.36 -21.16 -17.86
N GLU A 233 25.45 -21.31 -18.61
CA GLU A 233 25.57 -22.27 -19.74
C GLU A 233 25.35 -23.75 -19.35
N ASP A 234 25.61 -24.10 -18.09
CA ASP A 234 25.42 -25.44 -17.56
C ASP A 234 23.93 -25.77 -17.30
N VAL A 235 23.05 -24.76 -17.25
CA VAL A 235 21.60 -24.95 -17.15
C VAL A 235 21.04 -25.30 -18.51
N LYS A 236 20.60 -26.55 -18.69
CA LYS A 236 20.04 -27.03 -19.96
C LYS A 236 18.55 -26.74 -20.10
N ARG A 237 17.83 -26.74 -18.99
CA ARG A 237 16.39 -26.45 -18.94
C ARG A 237 15.99 -25.99 -17.54
N ILE A 238 15.09 -25.02 -17.48
CA ILE A 238 14.38 -24.70 -16.24
C ILE A 238 13.10 -25.55 -16.22
N ASP A 239 13.00 -26.49 -15.29
CA ASP A 239 11.81 -27.33 -15.17
C ASP A 239 10.70 -26.62 -14.41
N ARG A 240 11.07 -25.76 -13.45
CA ARG A 240 10.12 -24.99 -12.64
C ARG A 240 10.80 -23.83 -11.92
N VAL A 241 10.17 -22.66 -11.95
CA VAL A 241 10.44 -21.58 -11.00
C VAL A 241 9.17 -21.27 -10.22
N ARG A 242 9.31 -21.12 -8.90
CA ARG A 242 8.29 -20.57 -8.02
C ARG A 242 8.95 -19.57 -7.12
N ALA A 243 8.33 -18.42 -6.93
CA ALA A 243 8.79 -17.44 -5.97
C ALA A 243 7.59 -16.90 -5.22
N ARG A 244 7.67 -16.86 -3.90
CA ARG A 244 6.58 -16.40 -3.03
C ARG A 244 7.08 -15.30 -2.13
N GLU A 245 6.23 -14.32 -1.89
CA GLU A 245 6.49 -13.31 -0.87
C GLU A 245 6.27 -13.90 0.52
N HIS A 246 7.07 -13.44 1.48
CA HIS A 246 7.00 -13.80 2.88
C HIS A 246 7.11 -12.53 3.73
N GLY A 247 6.14 -11.62 3.56
CA GLY A 247 6.24 -10.26 4.09
C GLY A 247 7.17 -9.42 3.21
N HIS A 248 8.21 -8.84 3.80
CA HIS A 248 9.13 -7.93 3.11
C HIS A 248 10.23 -8.61 2.27
N TYR A 249 10.30 -9.96 2.25
CA TYR A 249 11.28 -10.71 1.46
C TYR A 249 10.63 -11.84 0.65
N ILE A 250 11.37 -12.32 -0.35
CA ILE A 250 10.97 -13.36 -1.29
C ILE A 250 11.74 -14.65 -0.99
N LEU A 251 11.01 -15.77 -1.09
CA LEU A 251 11.56 -17.12 -1.07
C LEU A 251 11.41 -17.73 -2.46
N VAL A 252 12.51 -18.25 -3.02
CA VAL A 252 12.56 -18.78 -4.38
C VAL A 252 12.85 -20.27 -4.37
N ASP A 253 12.02 -21.06 -5.04
CA ASP A 253 12.23 -22.48 -5.30
C ASP A 253 12.43 -22.70 -6.80
N VAL A 254 13.61 -23.20 -7.17
CA VAL A 254 13.99 -23.45 -8.56
C VAL A 254 14.24 -24.95 -8.75
N ARG A 255 13.75 -25.50 -9.87
CA ARG A 255 14.16 -26.80 -10.39
C ARG A 255 14.79 -26.60 -11.76
N ILE A 256 16.04 -26.99 -11.87
CA ILE A 256 16.80 -26.91 -13.12
C ILE A 256 17.31 -28.29 -13.51
N SER A 257 17.40 -28.52 -14.82
CA SER A 257 18.04 -29.69 -15.39
C SER A 257 19.44 -29.35 -15.88
N ILE A 258 20.42 -30.15 -15.47
CA ILE A 258 21.84 -30.03 -15.84
C ILE A 258 22.33 -31.34 -16.44
N ASP A 259 23.47 -31.32 -17.13
CA ASP A 259 24.03 -32.53 -17.74
C ASP A 259 24.15 -33.69 -16.74
N HIS A 260 23.60 -34.86 -17.09
CA HIS A 260 23.58 -36.05 -16.23
C HIS A 260 24.97 -36.65 -15.93
N PHE A 261 26.01 -36.27 -16.68
CA PHE A 261 27.40 -36.64 -16.39
C PHE A 261 28.06 -35.78 -15.32
N LYS A 262 27.46 -34.63 -14.93
CA LYS A 262 28.00 -33.78 -13.87
C LYS A 262 27.94 -34.50 -12.52
N THR A 263 29.00 -34.36 -11.74
CA THR A 263 29.05 -34.86 -10.36
C THR A 263 28.13 -34.05 -9.44
N ILE A 264 27.74 -34.64 -8.31
CA ILE A 264 26.97 -33.94 -7.26
C ILE A 264 27.67 -32.64 -6.83
N LYS A 265 29.00 -32.65 -6.76
CA LYS A 265 29.79 -31.47 -6.40
C LYS A 265 29.64 -30.36 -7.43
N GLU A 266 29.80 -30.65 -8.72
CA GLU A 266 29.67 -29.65 -9.79
C GLU A 266 28.26 -29.07 -9.85
N GLY A 267 27.24 -29.93 -9.71
CA GLY A 267 25.86 -29.47 -9.60
C GLY A 267 25.63 -28.58 -8.37
N HIS A 268 26.14 -28.97 -7.21
CA HIS A 268 26.04 -28.17 -5.98
C HIS A 268 26.76 -26.83 -6.09
N ASP A 269 27.95 -26.79 -6.72
CA ASP A 269 28.72 -25.58 -6.94
C ASP A 269 27.96 -24.63 -7.89
N LEU A 270 27.38 -25.14 -8.98
CA LEU A 270 26.50 -24.37 -9.87
C LEU A 270 25.27 -23.82 -9.13
N GLY A 271 24.60 -24.64 -8.32
CA GLY A 271 23.47 -24.19 -7.51
C GLY A 271 23.86 -23.07 -6.54
N ARG A 272 25.05 -23.16 -5.92
CA ARG A 272 25.56 -22.09 -5.04
C ARG A 272 25.80 -20.80 -5.82
N GLU A 273 26.32 -20.89 -7.03
CA GLU A 273 26.58 -19.74 -7.90
C GLU A 273 25.28 -19.05 -8.34
N ILE A 274 24.30 -19.82 -8.83
CA ILE A 274 22.97 -19.31 -9.20
C ILE A 274 22.32 -18.62 -8.00
N LYS A 275 22.33 -19.26 -6.83
CA LYS A 275 21.79 -18.68 -5.58
C LYS A 275 22.44 -17.34 -5.26
N ALA A 276 23.77 -17.27 -5.30
CA ALA A 276 24.51 -16.05 -4.99
C ALA A 276 24.22 -14.93 -5.99
N THR A 277 24.10 -15.24 -7.28
CA THR A 277 23.77 -14.28 -8.33
C THR A 277 22.36 -13.72 -8.15
N LEU A 278 21.36 -14.57 -7.92
CA LEU A 278 19.98 -14.12 -7.71
C LEU A 278 19.86 -13.23 -6.45
N MET A 279 20.47 -13.63 -5.33
CA MET A 279 20.45 -12.83 -4.09
C MET A 279 21.24 -11.52 -4.21
N LYS A 280 22.23 -11.44 -5.11
CA LYS A 280 23.00 -10.20 -5.34
C LYS A 280 22.29 -9.23 -6.29
N LYS A 281 21.51 -9.75 -7.25
CA LYS A 281 20.75 -8.94 -8.20
C LYS A 281 19.47 -8.39 -7.57
N HIS A 282 18.89 -9.13 -6.63
CA HIS A 282 17.62 -8.79 -5.98
C HIS A 282 17.79 -8.73 -4.44
N ASP A 283 17.86 -7.52 -3.91
CA ASP A 283 18.08 -7.26 -2.47
C ASP A 283 16.97 -7.82 -1.57
N ASN A 284 15.79 -8.13 -2.12
CA ASN A 284 14.63 -8.66 -1.40
C ASN A 284 14.54 -10.19 -1.41
N ILE A 285 15.44 -10.91 -2.08
CA ILE A 285 15.48 -12.39 -2.03
C ILE A 285 16.28 -12.84 -0.81
N GLN A 286 15.59 -13.44 0.16
CA GLN A 286 16.23 -13.93 1.39
C GLN A 286 16.76 -15.35 1.23
N GLU A 287 16.07 -16.19 0.46
CA GLU A 287 16.44 -17.58 0.29
C GLU A 287 16.11 -18.09 -1.11
N VAL A 288 17.04 -18.88 -1.66
CA VAL A 288 16.87 -19.63 -2.90
C VAL A 288 17.17 -21.09 -2.61
N LEU A 289 16.23 -21.96 -2.92
CA LEU A 289 16.36 -23.41 -2.89
C LEU A 289 16.41 -23.94 -4.33
N ILE A 290 17.47 -24.67 -4.66
CA ILE A 290 17.70 -25.18 -6.01
C ILE A 290 17.71 -26.71 -5.95
N HIS A 291 16.81 -27.31 -6.72
CA HIS A 291 16.78 -28.73 -6.99
C HIS A 291 17.36 -29.01 -8.37
N LEU A 292 18.27 -29.99 -8.46
CA LEU A 292 18.95 -30.37 -9.69
C LEU A 292 18.35 -31.66 -10.23
N ASN A 293 17.90 -31.62 -11.47
CA ASN A 293 17.47 -32.77 -12.25
C ASN A 293 18.54 -33.15 -13.28
N PRO A 294 18.69 -34.44 -13.62
CA PRO A 294 19.50 -34.85 -14.75
C PRO A 294 18.80 -34.49 -16.07
N TYR A 295 19.54 -33.88 -16.98
CA TYR A 295 19.15 -33.69 -18.38
C TYR A 295 19.66 -34.86 -19.22
N TYR A 296 18.73 -35.55 -19.87
CA TYR A 296 19.01 -36.56 -20.88
C TYR A 296 18.77 -35.93 -22.26
N PRO A 297 19.76 -35.90 -23.16
CA PRO A 297 19.51 -35.58 -24.56
C PRO A 297 18.64 -36.71 -25.13
N ASP A 298 17.44 -36.38 -25.58
CA ASP A 298 16.59 -37.30 -26.36
C ASP A 298 17.30 -37.75 -27.65
#